data_AF-A0A352IS13-F1
#
_entry.id   AF-A0A352IS13-F1
#
_cell.length_a   1.000
_cell.length_b   1.000
_cell.length_c   1.000
_cell.angle_alpha   90.00
_cell.angle_beta   90.00
_cell.angle_gamma   90.00
#
_symmetry.space_group_name_H-M   'P 1'
#
loop_
_entity.id
_entity.type
_entity.pdbx_description
1 polymer ?
#
loop_
_entity_poly.entity_id
_entity_poly.type
_entity_poly.pdbx_seq_one_letter_code
_entity_poly.pdbx_strand_id
1 'polypeptide(L)' 'MFEALQPLPQDPILQLMQTFREDDRPDKVDLGIGVYKDDAGNTPIMAAVHDAERRL' A
#
# COMPACT_ATOMS: atom_id res chain seq x y z
N MET A 1 -28.76 3.36 -18.16
CA MET A 1 -28.56 2.15 -17.31
C MET A 1 -27.68 2.43 -16.09
N PHE A 2 -26.69 3.31 -16.19
CA PHE A 2 -25.82 3.69 -15.05
C PHE A 2 -25.98 5.17 -14.63
N GLU A 3 -26.94 5.94 -15.17
CA GLU A 3 -27.10 7.37 -14.85
C GLU A 3 -27.48 7.66 -13.38
N ALA A 4 -28.01 6.67 -12.66
CA ALA A 4 -28.39 6.79 -11.25
C ALA A 4 -27.31 6.31 -10.26
N LEU A 5 -26.18 5.78 -10.76
CA LEU A 5 -25.10 5.36 -9.88
C LEU A 5 -24.35 6.57 -9.36
N GLN A 6 -24.43 6.78 -8.05
CA GLN A 6 -23.61 7.76 -7.37
C GLN A 6 -22.18 7.25 -7.28
N PRO A 7 -21.18 8.08 -7.63
CA PRO A 7 -19.79 7.71 -7.46
C PRO A 7 -19.50 7.48 -5.97
N LEU A 8 -18.80 6.38 -5.69
CA LEU A 8 -18.27 6.12 -4.35
C LEU A 8 -17.13 7.11 -4.07
N PRO A 9 -16.98 7.55 -2.81
CA PRO A 9 -15.82 8.33 -2.42
C PRO A 9 -14.54 7.55 -2.70
N GLN A 10 -13.48 8.27 -3.07
CA GLN A 10 -12.16 7.67 -3.25
C GLN A 10 -11.65 7.11 -1.93
N ASP A 11 -10.86 6.04 -2.02
CA ASP A 11 -10.23 5.42 -0.84
C ASP A 11 -9.26 6.42 -0.18
N PRO A 12 -9.48 6.77 1.11
CA PRO A 12 -8.60 7.67 1.85
C PRO A 12 -7.13 7.21 1.89
N ILE A 13 -6.87 5.90 1.84
CA ILE A 13 -5.52 5.33 1.82
C ILE A 13 -4.80 5.75 0.54
N LEU A 14 -5.49 5.71 -0.61
CA LEU A 14 -4.90 6.12 -1.88
C LEU A 14 -4.56 7.62 -1.90
N GLN A 15 -5.42 8.44 -1.30
CA GLN A 15 -5.16 9.87 -1.17
C GLN A 15 -3.94 10.16 -0.27
N LEU A 16 -3.80 9.42 0.84
CA LEU A 16 -2.64 9.54 1.73
C LEU A 16 -1.34 9.14 1.02
N MET A 17 -1.35 8.03 0.28
CA MET A 17 -0.20 7.60 -0.52
C MET A 17 0.18 8.63 -1.59
N GLN A 18 -0.80 9.25 -2.24
CA GLN A 18 -0.55 10.30 -3.23
C GLN A 18 0.12 11.51 -2.58
N THR A 19 -0.45 12.00 -1.47
CA THR A 19 0.08 13.15 -0.73
C THR A 19 1.52 12.88 -0.28
N PHE A 20 1.80 11.67 0.22
CA PHE A 20 3.16 11.27 0.58
C PHE A 20 4.11 11.23 -0.63
N ARG A 21 3.66 10.79 -1.80
CA ARG A 21 4.50 10.76 -3.02
C ARG A 21 4.84 12.15 -3.55
N GLU A 22 3.88 13.09 -3.49
CA GLU A 22 4.02 14.47 -3.98
C GLU A 22 4.91 15.35 -3.08
N ASP A 23 5.25 14.88 -1.89
CA ASP A 23 6.14 15.58 -0.96
C ASP A 23 7.62 15.44 -1.36
N ASP A 24 8.29 16.53 -1.71
CA ASP A 24 9.70 16.54 -2.14
C ASP A 24 10.72 16.48 -0.99
N ARG A 25 10.27 16.45 0.28
CA ARG A 25 11.19 16.37 1.43
C ARG A 25 11.98 15.06 1.40
N PRO A 26 13.33 15.10 1.47
CA PRO A 26 14.17 13.92 1.34
C PRO A 26 14.09 12.99 2.57
N ASP A 27 13.69 13.50 3.72
CA ASP A 27 13.63 12.83 5.01
C ASP A 27 12.18 12.52 5.45
N LYS A 28 11.23 12.52 4.51
CA LYS A 28 9.83 12.19 4.80
C LYS A 28 9.68 10.74 5.27
N VAL A 29 8.81 10.54 6.26
CA VAL A 29 8.52 9.23 6.86
C VAL A 29 7.04 8.92 6.69
N ASP A 30 6.72 7.72 6.18
CA ASP A 30 5.36 7.21 6.06
C ASP A 30 5.08 6.19 7.16
N LEU A 31 4.24 6.58 8.14
CA LEU A 31 3.70 5.71 9.19
C LEU A 31 2.19 5.44 8.99
N GLY A 32 1.62 5.83 7.85
CA GLY A 32 0.21 5.65 7.53
C GLY A 32 -0.11 4.30 6.88
N ILE A 33 0.90 3.60 6.35
CA ILE A 33 0.75 2.27 5.77
C ILE A 33 0.58 1.22 6.87
N GLY A 34 -0.58 0.55 6.88
CA GLY A 34 -0.92 -0.50 7.85
C GLY A 34 -0.33 -1.89 7.56
N VAL A 35 0.70 -2.00 6.73
CA VAL A 35 1.40 -3.27 6.46
C VAL A 35 2.80 -3.26 7.04
N TYR A 36 3.28 -4.43 7.45
CA TYR A 36 4.65 -4.60 7.89
C TYR A 36 5.63 -4.24 6.77
N LYS A 37 6.68 -3.51 7.15
CA LYS A 37 7.84 -3.23 6.33
C LYS A 37 9.09 -3.72 7.04
N ASP A 38 9.98 -4.36 6.30
CA ASP A 38 11.32 -4.70 6.78
C ASP A 38 12.25 -3.48 6.83
N ASP A 39 13.49 -3.69 7.27
CA ASP A 39 14.50 -2.64 7.41
C ASP A 39 14.84 -1.93 6.09
N ALA A 40 14.53 -2.55 4.95
CA ALA A 40 14.71 -1.97 3.62
C ALA A 40 13.42 -1.30 3.07
N GLY A 41 12.34 -1.27 3.85
CA GLY A 41 11.06 -0.65 3.48
C GLY A 41 10.11 -1.54 2.65
N ASN A 42 10.47 -2.81 2.45
CA ASN A 42 9.70 -3.76 1.66
C ASN A 42 8.72 -4.54 2.53
N THR A 43 7.68 -5.10 1.91
CA THR A 43 6.78 -6.05 2.58
C THR A 43 7.22 -7.46 2.17
N PRO A 44 8.03 -8.16 2.99
CA PRO A 44 8.64 -9.43 2.60
C PRO A 44 7.63 -10.58 2.60
N ILE A 45 7.83 -11.53 1.69
CA ILE A 45 7.20 -12.85 1.76
C ILE A 45 8.02 -13.70 2.72
N MET A 46 7.38 -14.29 3.71
CA MET A 46 8.05 -15.18 4.67
C MET A 46 8.61 -16.41 3.94
N ALA A 47 9.81 -16.86 4.33
CA ALA A 47 10.47 -18.01 3.71
C ALA A 47 9.57 -19.27 3.69
N ALA A 48 8.86 -19.54 4.79
CA ALA A 48 7.93 -20.67 4.87
C ALA A 48 6.76 -20.58 3.88
N VAL A 49 6.26 -19.37 3.62
CA VAL A 49 5.19 -19.14 2.63
C VAL A 49 5.72 -19.40 1.23
N HIS A 50 6.87 -18.82 0.90
CA HIS A 50 7.49 -19.03 -0.41
C HIS A 50 7.85 -20.50 -0.67
N ASP A 51 8.30 -21.23 0.36
CA ASP A 51 8.58 -22.66 0.27
C ASP A 51 7.32 -23.50 0.05
N ALA A 52 6.18 -23.09 0.60
CA ALA A 52 4.91 -23.76 0.40
C ALA A 52 4.38 -23.53 -1.02
N GLU A 53 4.50 -22.32 -1.56
CA GLU A 53 4.08 -21.99 -2.94
C GLU A 53 4.78 -22.85 -3.99
N ARG A 54 6.08 -23.16 -3.81
CA ARG A 54 6.84 -24.00 -4.76
C ARG A 54 6.42 -25.47 -4.79
N ARG A 55 5.64 -25.94 -3.81
CA ARG A 55 5.19 -27.34 -3.70
C ARG A 55 3.80 -27.57 -4.29
N LEU A 56 3.15 -26.52 -4.78
CA LEU A 56 1.86 -26.52 -5.46
C LEU A 56 2.06 -26.50 -6.98
#